data_AF-A0A2E7L1Q4-F1
#
_entry.id   AF-A0A2E7L1Q4-F1
#
_cell.length_a   1.000
_cell.length_b   1.000
_cell.length_c   1.000
_cell.angle_alpha   90.00
_cell.angle_beta   90.00
_cell.angle_gamma   90.00
#
_symmetry.space_group_name_H-M   'P 1'
#
loop_
_entity.id
_entity.type
_entity.pdbx_description
1 polymer ?
#
loop_
_entity_poly.entity_id
_entity_poly.type
_entity_poly.pdbx_seq_one_letter_code
_entity_poly.pdbx_strand_id
1 'polypeptide(L)'
;MQLGLLGSDADTLAIARAVNRSSAHALIGVYQPHAHVAELRELLEPGGEWTDDWESLLHDGRIDAVIVGRTDRDASRDDQLRKLVQAAKPLLVTHPACEAIIAFELDMIRQDTRSVLIPYRPWRWHPALMRLVESISTDQGPAIGRLEQVTLDREMEDRQPRTVLAQLARDAGVLQPLLGRIERVSAMGGDQGRQLTNLTVTFSGQAGRIARWTVHPASSGSRARLTVIGTNGSCGLEMPQELQRWKSTDGVDDSEHWDHWDPALTALTALEQAIETDADDASWLEATRELEVVDGVERSLRRGRTIELLDQRPQEEGTFKGVMAVGGCGLLLLTLMILIIGSVVEGLQLPRRRPVPEVAENAVEASYTETPAAEPGYPLWVRLWPVYPFALFLLLQLLRLVYPAAGGLPQGRRGASRQGSG
;
A
#
# COMPACT_ATOMS: atom_id res chain seq x y z
N MET A 1 -2.50 28.24 -8.12
CA MET A 1 -1.48 27.17 -8.23
C MET A 1 -0.88 27.14 -9.61
N GLN A 2 0.44 27.17 -9.68
CA GLN A 2 1.26 26.96 -10.87
C GLN A 2 1.56 25.46 -11.00
N LEU A 3 1.19 24.85 -12.11
CA LEU A 3 1.18 23.40 -12.28
C LEU A 3 2.16 22.98 -13.37
N GLY A 4 2.87 21.88 -13.11
CA GLY A 4 3.63 21.13 -14.10
C GLY A 4 2.85 19.88 -14.53
N LEU A 5 3.04 19.43 -15.77
CA LEU A 5 2.42 18.21 -16.31
C LEU A 5 3.48 17.26 -16.83
N LEU A 6 3.51 16.03 -16.33
CA LEU A 6 4.46 15.00 -16.68
C LEU A 6 3.78 13.82 -17.39
N GLY A 7 4.08 13.63 -18.68
CA GLY A 7 3.39 12.68 -19.55
C GLY A 7 2.02 13.18 -19.99
N SER A 8 1.46 12.60 -21.06
CA SER A 8 0.18 13.05 -21.60
C SER A 8 -0.72 11.91 -22.08
N ASP A 9 -1.85 11.77 -21.40
CA ASP A 9 -2.96 10.89 -21.74
C ASP A 9 -4.30 11.65 -21.74
N ALA A 10 -5.40 10.98 -22.02
CA ALA A 10 -6.72 11.60 -22.03
C ALA A 10 -7.14 12.20 -20.68
N ASP A 11 -6.72 11.59 -19.56
CA ASP A 11 -7.06 12.05 -18.21
C ASP A 11 -6.28 13.33 -17.88
N THR A 12 -4.97 13.36 -18.12
CA THR A 12 -4.14 14.58 -17.95
C THR A 12 -4.55 15.71 -18.88
N LEU A 13 -4.99 15.42 -20.11
CA LEU A 13 -5.53 16.43 -21.01
C LEU A 13 -6.82 17.03 -20.45
N ALA A 14 -7.71 16.20 -19.90
CA ALA A 14 -8.92 16.70 -19.25
C ALA A 14 -8.58 17.61 -18.06
N ILE A 15 -7.56 17.27 -17.28
CA ILE A 15 -7.05 18.11 -16.20
C ILE A 15 -6.46 19.42 -16.74
N ALA A 16 -5.60 19.37 -17.77
CA ALA A 16 -5.02 20.56 -18.39
C ALA A 16 -6.09 21.53 -18.94
N ARG A 17 -7.16 20.99 -19.55
CA ARG A 17 -8.31 21.80 -19.98
C ARG A 17 -9.02 22.46 -18.80
N ALA A 18 -9.19 21.74 -17.68
CA ALA A 18 -9.79 22.30 -16.47
C ALA A 18 -8.90 23.40 -15.85
N VAL A 19 -7.58 23.22 -15.86
CA VAL A 19 -6.61 24.24 -15.45
C VAL A 19 -6.78 25.51 -16.28
N ASN A 20 -6.80 25.41 -17.60
CA ASN A 20 -6.96 26.58 -18.50
C ASN A 20 -8.33 27.29 -18.36
N ARG A 21 -9.37 26.58 -17.89
CA ARG A 21 -10.68 27.19 -17.60
C ARG A 21 -10.72 27.89 -16.24
N SER A 22 -9.82 27.55 -15.32
CA SER A 22 -9.77 28.09 -13.97
C SER A 22 -8.89 29.34 -13.92
N SER A 23 -9.35 30.41 -13.29
CA SER A 23 -8.52 31.58 -13.02
C SER A 23 -7.54 31.38 -11.86
N ALA A 24 -7.72 30.32 -11.06
CA ALA A 24 -6.90 30.02 -9.89
C ALA A 24 -5.67 29.17 -10.21
N HIS A 25 -5.63 28.56 -11.40
CA HIS A 25 -4.57 27.62 -11.79
C HIS A 25 -3.95 28.00 -13.12
N ALA A 26 -2.68 27.68 -13.31
CA ALA A 26 -1.94 27.94 -14.53
C ALA A 26 -1.05 26.75 -14.86
N LEU A 27 -1.05 26.31 -16.11
CA LEU A 27 -0.13 25.29 -16.58
C LEU A 27 1.14 25.99 -17.09
N ILE A 28 2.26 25.81 -16.38
CA ILE A 28 3.53 26.51 -16.69
C ILE A 28 4.65 25.60 -17.17
N GLY A 29 4.43 24.29 -17.18
CA GLY A 29 5.42 23.33 -17.67
C GLY A 29 4.78 22.05 -18.18
N VAL A 30 5.22 21.59 -19.34
CA VAL A 30 4.85 20.28 -19.92
C VAL A 30 6.11 19.48 -20.21
N TYR A 31 6.16 18.28 -19.62
CA TYR A 31 7.32 17.42 -19.57
C TYR A 31 7.02 16.06 -20.19
N GLN A 32 7.83 15.65 -21.17
CA GLN A 32 7.71 14.34 -21.85
C GLN A 32 6.30 14.00 -22.38
N PRO A 33 5.64 14.89 -23.15
CA PRO A 33 4.33 14.60 -23.71
C PRO A 33 4.45 13.59 -24.87
N HIS A 34 3.68 12.51 -24.82
CA HIS A 34 3.64 11.45 -25.83
C HIS A 34 2.35 11.47 -26.68
N ALA A 35 1.24 11.98 -26.13
CA ALA A 35 -0.01 12.23 -26.84
C ALA A 35 -0.47 13.69 -26.71
N HIS A 36 -1.46 14.09 -27.51
CA HIS A 36 -2.15 15.39 -27.40
C HIS A 36 -1.24 16.64 -27.47
N VAL A 37 -0.08 16.53 -28.12
CA VAL A 37 0.96 17.56 -28.15
C VAL A 37 0.45 18.93 -28.61
N ALA A 38 -0.29 18.96 -29.72
CA ALA A 38 -0.78 20.22 -30.28
C ALA A 38 -1.69 20.97 -29.31
N GLU A 39 -2.64 20.27 -28.70
CA GLU A 39 -3.59 20.86 -27.77
C GLU A 39 -2.93 21.26 -26.46
N LEU A 40 -2.00 20.45 -25.92
CA LEU A 40 -1.25 20.82 -24.73
C LEU A 40 -0.38 22.07 -24.94
N ARG A 41 0.12 22.32 -26.16
CA ARG A 41 0.83 23.56 -26.47
C ARG A 41 -0.06 24.78 -26.46
N GLU A 42 -1.32 24.65 -26.87
CA GLU A 42 -2.29 25.74 -26.84
C GLU A 42 -2.74 26.07 -25.41
N LEU A 43 -2.73 25.07 -24.51
CA LEU A 43 -3.10 25.22 -23.10
C LEU A 43 -1.95 25.69 -22.19
N LEU A 44 -0.71 25.72 -22.70
CA LEU A 44 0.47 26.15 -21.94
C LEU A 44 0.50 27.68 -21.86
N GLU A 45 0.69 28.22 -20.65
CA GLU A 45 0.80 29.66 -20.45
C GLU A 45 1.94 30.28 -21.28
N PRO A 46 1.81 31.54 -21.74
CA PRO A 46 2.91 32.23 -22.42
C PRO A 46 4.17 32.28 -21.56
N GLY A 47 5.27 31.72 -22.09
CA GLY A 47 6.54 31.60 -21.36
C GLY A 47 6.65 30.36 -20.47
N GLY A 48 5.65 29.47 -20.51
CA GLY A 48 5.72 28.14 -19.94
C GLY A 48 6.80 27.28 -20.60
N GLU A 49 7.29 26.31 -19.84
CA GLU A 49 8.35 25.41 -20.28
C GLU A 49 7.79 24.21 -21.03
N TRP A 50 8.45 23.84 -22.12
CA TRP A 50 8.18 22.61 -22.86
C TRP A 50 9.50 21.88 -23.06
N THR A 51 9.69 20.76 -22.37
CA THR A 51 10.98 20.06 -22.37
C THR A 51 10.79 18.55 -22.17
N ASP A 52 11.79 17.77 -22.56
CA ASP A 52 11.87 16.34 -22.25
C ASP A 52 12.65 16.07 -20.95
N ASP A 53 13.32 17.09 -20.42
CA ASP A 53 14.02 17.05 -19.13
C ASP A 53 13.01 17.28 -17.99
N TRP A 54 12.50 16.18 -17.45
CA TRP A 54 11.58 16.21 -16.34
C TRP A 54 12.28 16.53 -15.00
N GLU A 55 13.61 16.38 -14.87
CA GLU A 55 14.29 16.55 -13.58
C GLU A 55 14.27 18.02 -13.12
N SER A 56 14.08 18.97 -14.04
CA SER A 56 13.86 20.37 -13.69
C SER A 56 12.62 20.57 -12.79
N LEU A 57 11.61 19.70 -12.86
CA LEU A 57 10.45 19.69 -11.95
C LEU A 57 10.84 19.59 -10.48
N LEU A 58 11.94 18.88 -10.17
CA LEU A 58 12.39 18.65 -8.79
C LEU A 58 12.87 19.94 -8.14
N HIS A 59 13.40 20.87 -8.95
CA HIS A 59 14.09 22.06 -8.47
C HIS A 59 13.37 23.37 -8.82
N ASP A 60 12.38 23.33 -9.72
CA ASP A 60 11.59 24.53 -10.03
C ASP A 60 10.69 24.89 -8.85
N GLY A 61 11.05 25.98 -8.17
CA GLY A 61 10.27 26.56 -7.07
C GLY A 61 9.02 27.30 -7.52
N ARG A 62 8.83 27.49 -8.84
CA ARG A 62 7.60 28.08 -9.40
C ARG A 62 6.47 27.07 -9.50
N ILE A 63 6.75 25.77 -9.48
CA ILE A 63 5.74 24.71 -9.63
C ILE A 63 5.25 24.27 -8.25
N ASP A 64 3.98 24.56 -7.98
CA ASP A 64 3.31 24.23 -6.73
C ASP A 64 2.93 22.73 -6.66
N ALA A 65 2.55 22.14 -7.79
CA ALA A 65 2.20 20.72 -7.89
C ALA A 65 2.42 20.15 -9.30
N VAL A 66 2.52 18.82 -9.41
CA VAL A 66 2.74 18.11 -10.67
C VAL A 66 1.58 17.16 -10.97
N ILE A 67 1.00 17.29 -12.15
CA ILE A 67 0.03 16.35 -12.71
C ILE A 67 0.81 15.25 -13.43
N VAL A 68 0.61 13.99 -13.05
CA VAL A 68 1.35 12.86 -13.59
C VAL A 68 0.41 11.95 -14.37
N GLY A 69 0.63 11.85 -15.67
CA GLY A 69 -0.13 10.97 -16.56
C GLY A 69 0.35 9.52 -16.51
N ARG A 70 -0.47 8.64 -17.12
CA ARG A 70 -0.08 7.25 -17.34
C ARG A 70 1.04 7.23 -18.36
N THR A 71 1.90 6.23 -18.22
CA THR A 71 2.80 5.83 -19.30
C THR A 71 2.58 4.35 -19.59
N ASP A 72 3.06 3.91 -20.75
CA ASP A 72 3.11 2.49 -21.10
C ASP A 72 4.21 1.79 -20.27
N ARG A 73 3.97 1.61 -18.96
CA ARG A 73 4.85 0.95 -17.95
C ARG A 73 6.34 0.97 -18.33
N ASP A 74 6.90 2.16 -18.44
CA ASP A 74 8.35 2.31 -18.49
C ASP A 74 8.85 2.40 -17.05
N ALA A 75 9.88 1.62 -16.72
CA ALA A 75 10.53 1.66 -15.40
C ALA A 75 10.97 3.10 -15.03
N SER A 76 11.16 3.94 -16.06
CA SER A 76 11.40 5.37 -15.91
C SER A 76 10.31 6.10 -15.13
N ARG A 77 9.01 5.77 -15.28
CA ARG A 77 7.92 6.46 -14.57
C ARG A 77 7.86 6.11 -13.09
N ASP A 78 8.17 4.87 -12.74
CA ASP A 78 8.26 4.46 -11.34
C ASP A 78 9.38 5.24 -10.64
N ASP A 79 10.54 5.37 -11.28
CA ASP A 79 11.66 6.17 -10.76
C ASP A 79 11.35 7.68 -10.70
N GLN A 80 10.63 8.21 -11.70
CA GLN A 80 10.14 9.59 -11.71
C GLN A 80 9.22 9.85 -10.50
N LEU A 81 8.22 8.98 -10.29
CA LEU A 81 7.31 9.07 -9.17
C LEU A 81 8.05 9.01 -7.83
N ARG A 82 8.99 8.05 -7.67
CA ARG A 82 9.81 7.96 -6.46
C ARG A 82 10.56 9.25 -6.18
N LYS A 83 11.28 9.79 -7.17
CA LYS A 83 12.06 11.02 -7.03
C LYS A 83 11.18 12.24 -6.72
N LEU A 84 10.01 12.35 -7.35
CA LEU A 84 9.07 13.45 -7.09
C LEU A 84 8.50 13.39 -5.66
N VAL A 85 8.09 12.21 -5.19
CA VAL A 85 7.60 12.01 -3.81
C VAL A 85 8.73 12.19 -2.79
N GLN A 86 9.95 11.74 -3.10
CA GLN A 86 11.15 11.98 -2.28
C GLN A 86 11.49 13.47 -2.15
N ALA A 87 11.23 14.25 -3.20
CA ALA A 87 11.38 15.71 -3.19
C ALA A 87 10.18 16.44 -2.53
N ALA A 88 9.23 15.71 -1.94
CA ALA A 88 8.01 16.23 -1.34
C ALA A 88 7.19 17.14 -2.28
N LYS A 89 7.24 16.87 -3.60
CA LYS A 89 6.44 17.61 -4.58
C LYS A 89 4.98 17.13 -4.52
N PRO A 90 3.98 18.00 -4.33
CA PRO A 90 2.58 17.62 -4.39
C PRO A 90 2.21 17.04 -5.76
N LEU A 91 1.57 15.86 -5.78
CA LEU A 91 1.24 15.15 -7.02
C LEU A 91 -0.26 14.88 -7.16
N LEU A 92 -0.77 15.06 -8.38
CA LEU A 92 -2.05 14.52 -8.84
C LEU A 92 -1.78 13.45 -9.90
N VAL A 93 -1.97 12.18 -9.55
CA VAL A 93 -1.49 11.03 -10.34
C VAL A 93 -2.66 10.28 -10.96
N THR A 94 -2.71 10.12 -12.28
CA THR A 94 -3.79 9.40 -12.95
C THR A 94 -3.83 7.92 -12.55
N HIS A 95 -5.01 7.42 -12.17
CA HIS A 95 -5.15 6.04 -11.68
C HIS A 95 -5.65 5.08 -12.78
N PRO A 96 -5.03 3.90 -12.98
CA PRO A 96 -3.79 3.42 -12.35
C PRO A 96 -2.53 3.98 -13.05
N ALA A 97 -1.52 4.39 -12.28
CA ALA A 97 -0.24 4.90 -12.81
C ALA A 97 0.92 3.91 -12.73
N CYS A 98 0.91 3.00 -11.76
CA CYS A 98 1.99 2.05 -11.50
C CYS A 98 1.42 0.71 -10.99
N GLU A 99 2.30 -0.26 -10.74
CA GLU A 99 1.94 -1.55 -10.14
C GLU A 99 1.72 -1.44 -8.63
N ALA A 100 1.02 -2.40 -8.02
CA ALA A 100 0.67 -2.34 -6.59
C ALA A 100 1.91 -2.22 -5.69
N ILE A 101 2.97 -2.97 -6.00
CA ILE A 101 4.23 -2.93 -5.24
C ILE A 101 4.84 -1.52 -5.23
N ILE A 102 4.80 -0.82 -6.37
CA ILE A 102 5.32 0.54 -6.52
C ILE A 102 4.40 1.51 -5.76
N ALA A 103 3.09 1.35 -5.85
CA ALA A 103 2.16 2.21 -5.13
C ALA A 103 2.32 2.10 -3.60
N PHE A 104 2.58 0.90 -3.07
CA PHE A 104 2.93 0.71 -1.65
C PHE A 104 4.28 1.35 -1.29
N GLU A 105 5.28 1.23 -2.16
CA GLU A 105 6.57 1.89 -1.97
C GLU A 105 6.40 3.42 -1.92
N LEU A 106 5.62 3.99 -2.85
CA LEU A 106 5.31 5.41 -2.87
C LEU A 106 4.55 5.85 -1.62
N ASP A 107 3.61 5.04 -1.10
CA ASP A 107 2.94 5.34 0.18
C ASP A 107 3.92 5.40 1.35
N MET A 108 4.93 4.53 1.37
CA MET A 108 5.97 4.53 2.39
C MET A 108 6.86 5.78 2.30
N ILE A 109 7.38 6.10 1.11
CA ILE A 109 8.18 7.32 0.87
C ILE A 109 7.35 8.56 1.24
N ARG A 110 6.08 8.59 0.84
CA ARG A 110 5.15 9.69 1.13
C ARG A 110 4.95 9.90 2.62
N GLN A 111 4.84 8.85 3.42
CA GLN A 111 4.74 8.96 4.87
C GLN A 111 6.00 9.58 5.50
N ASP A 112 7.17 9.26 4.95
CA ASP A 112 8.45 9.81 5.41
C ASP A 112 8.63 11.27 4.99
N THR A 113 8.28 11.63 3.76
CA THR A 113 8.47 12.98 3.20
C THR A 113 7.31 13.93 3.43
N ARG A 114 6.16 13.41 3.86
CA ARG A 114 4.86 14.12 3.93
C ARG A 114 4.42 14.73 2.61
N SER A 115 4.84 14.14 1.50
CA SER A 115 4.38 14.58 0.18
C SER A 115 2.86 14.42 0.07
N VAL A 116 2.18 15.39 -0.53
CA VAL A 116 0.76 15.22 -0.91
C VAL A 116 0.70 14.37 -2.17
N LEU A 117 -0.07 13.28 -2.17
CA LEU A 117 -0.15 12.34 -3.29
C LEU A 117 -1.61 11.93 -3.54
N ILE A 118 -2.28 12.63 -4.44
CA ILE A 118 -3.69 12.38 -4.74
C ILE A 118 -3.82 11.53 -6.02
N PRO A 119 -4.50 10.37 -5.97
CA PRO A 119 -4.83 9.62 -7.17
C PRO A 119 -6.04 10.26 -7.87
N TYR A 120 -5.87 10.68 -9.12
CA TYR A 120 -6.97 11.13 -9.98
C TYR A 120 -7.83 9.92 -10.40
N ARG A 121 -8.98 9.82 -9.73
CA ARG A 121 -10.04 8.83 -9.96
C ARG A 121 -11.32 9.58 -10.27
N PRO A 122 -11.61 9.89 -11.53
CA PRO A 122 -12.68 10.84 -11.85
C PRO A 122 -14.05 10.41 -11.34
N TRP A 123 -14.34 9.11 -11.23
CA TRP A 123 -15.60 8.59 -10.66
C TRP A 123 -15.75 8.75 -9.14
N ARG A 124 -14.65 8.94 -8.39
CA ARG A 124 -14.65 8.91 -6.90
C ARG A 124 -15.63 9.91 -6.30
N TRP A 125 -15.72 11.09 -6.89
CA TRP A 125 -16.56 12.19 -6.42
C TRP A 125 -17.83 12.35 -7.26
N HIS A 126 -18.18 11.33 -8.04
CA HIS A 126 -19.36 11.42 -8.91
C HIS A 126 -20.63 11.48 -8.04
N PRO A 127 -21.49 12.51 -8.19
CA PRO A 127 -22.68 12.68 -7.35
C PRO A 127 -23.62 11.47 -7.37
N ALA A 128 -23.84 10.85 -8.52
CA ALA A 128 -24.68 9.65 -8.64
C ALA A 128 -24.14 8.45 -7.83
N LEU A 129 -22.81 8.25 -7.79
CA LEU A 129 -22.20 7.19 -6.96
C LEU A 129 -22.31 7.53 -5.48
N MET A 130 -22.06 8.79 -5.11
CA MET A 130 -22.21 9.25 -3.73
C MET A 130 -23.64 9.05 -3.22
N ARG A 131 -24.65 9.43 -4.01
CA ARG A 131 -26.07 9.21 -3.67
C ARG A 131 -26.39 7.73 -3.51
N LEU A 132 -25.86 6.88 -4.39
CA LEU A 132 -26.03 5.43 -4.27
C LEU A 132 -25.43 4.92 -2.95
N VAL A 133 -24.19 5.29 -2.63
CA VAL A 133 -23.50 4.88 -1.39
C VAL A 133 -24.23 5.41 -0.15
N GLU A 134 -24.68 6.66 -0.17
CA GLU A 134 -25.46 7.28 0.89
C GLU A 134 -26.78 6.53 1.10
N SER A 135 -27.50 6.21 0.02
CA SER A 135 -28.77 5.49 0.08
C SER A 135 -28.66 4.10 0.75
N ILE A 136 -27.47 3.49 0.72
CA ILE A 136 -27.16 2.18 1.31
C ILE A 136 -26.69 2.31 2.76
N SER A 137 -26.15 3.47 3.14
CA SER A 137 -25.50 3.70 4.44
C SER A 137 -26.45 4.26 5.51
N THR A 138 -27.64 4.74 5.13
CA THR A 138 -28.57 5.41 6.05
C THR A 138 -29.13 4.48 7.14
N ASP A 139 -29.00 4.89 8.41
CA ASP A 139 -29.50 4.17 9.61
C ASP A 139 -31.02 3.97 9.65
N GLN A 140 -31.78 4.75 8.86
CA GLN A 140 -33.24 4.60 8.74
C GLN A 140 -33.65 3.35 7.94
N GLY A 141 -32.68 2.55 7.52
CA GLY A 141 -32.87 1.39 6.66
C GLY A 141 -32.82 1.85 5.20
N PRO A 142 -31.87 1.38 4.39
CA PRO A 142 -31.88 1.66 2.97
C PRO A 142 -33.21 1.19 2.36
N ALA A 143 -33.72 1.89 1.35
CA ALA A 143 -34.95 1.50 0.65
C ALA A 143 -34.89 0.05 0.14
N ILE A 144 -33.67 -0.41 -0.19
CA ILE A 144 -33.38 -1.76 -0.65
C ILE A 144 -33.22 -2.80 0.49
N GLY A 145 -33.27 -2.40 1.76
CA GLY A 145 -33.01 -3.29 2.90
C GLY A 145 -31.53 -3.72 3.02
N ARG A 146 -31.25 -4.80 3.77
CA ARG A 146 -29.85 -5.21 3.99
C ARG A 146 -29.19 -5.59 2.67
N LEU A 147 -28.02 -5.03 2.39
CA LEU A 147 -27.23 -5.34 1.21
C LEU A 147 -26.88 -6.85 1.18
N GLU A 148 -27.28 -7.54 0.11
CA GLU A 148 -27.01 -8.97 -0.07
C GLU A 148 -25.96 -9.21 -1.16
N GLN A 149 -26.06 -8.47 -2.28
CA GLN A 149 -25.18 -8.67 -3.43
C GLN A 149 -24.98 -7.37 -4.21
N VAL A 150 -23.77 -7.17 -4.71
CA VAL A 150 -23.46 -6.13 -5.69
C VAL A 150 -23.04 -6.80 -7.01
N THR A 151 -23.50 -6.28 -8.15
CA THR A 151 -23.03 -6.72 -9.46
C THR A 151 -22.57 -5.53 -10.28
N LEU A 152 -21.42 -5.62 -10.91
CA LEU A 152 -20.91 -4.64 -11.87
C LEU A 152 -20.63 -5.35 -13.18
N ASP A 153 -21.47 -5.09 -14.18
CA ASP A 153 -21.27 -5.64 -15.52
C ASP A 153 -20.69 -4.54 -16.41
N ARG A 154 -19.52 -4.79 -17.01
CA ARG A 154 -18.74 -3.85 -17.81
C ARG A 154 -18.71 -4.32 -19.25
N GLU A 155 -19.04 -3.44 -20.18
CA GLU A 155 -18.87 -3.63 -21.62
C GLU A 155 -17.66 -2.85 -22.11
N MET A 156 -16.76 -3.52 -22.81
CA MET A 156 -15.51 -2.92 -23.32
C MET A 156 -15.29 -3.26 -24.80
N GLU A 157 -14.86 -2.26 -25.56
CA GLU A 157 -14.44 -2.44 -26.96
C GLU A 157 -13.05 -3.07 -27.02
N ASP A 158 -12.07 -2.44 -26.37
CA ASP A 158 -10.74 -3.00 -26.19
C ASP A 158 -10.71 -3.92 -24.95
N ARG A 159 -10.49 -5.20 -25.21
CA ARG A 159 -10.37 -6.25 -24.18
C ARG A 159 -8.98 -6.86 -24.12
N GLN A 160 -7.96 -6.13 -24.54
CA GLN A 160 -6.58 -6.52 -24.24
C GLN A 160 -6.40 -6.69 -22.72
N PRO A 161 -5.64 -7.68 -22.25
CA PRO A 161 -5.54 -7.98 -20.82
C PRO A 161 -5.17 -6.75 -19.97
N ARG A 162 -4.25 -5.91 -20.45
CA ARG A 162 -3.82 -4.69 -19.76
C ARG A 162 -4.95 -3.69 -19.59
N THR A 163 -5.72 -3.44 -20.65
CA THR A 163 -6.86 -2.51 -20.63
C THR A 163 -7.95 -3.01 -19.67
N VAL A 164 -8.22 -4.32 -19.68
CA VAL A 164 -9.20 -4.96 -18.77
C VAL A 164 -8.77 -4.84 -17.32
N LEU A 165 -7.50 -5.14 -17.00
CA LEU A 165 -6.98 -5.06 -15.63
C LEU A 165 -6.89 -3.61 -15.13
N ALA A 166 -6.54 -2.67 -16.01
CA ALA A 166 -6.59 -1.24 -15.66
C ALA A 166 -8.02 -0.80 -15.35
N GLN A 167 -9.01 -1.21 -16.15
CA GLN A 167 -10.42 -0.93 -15.86
C GLN A 167 -10.89 -1.60 -14.57
N LEU A 168 -10.45 -2.83 -14.30
CA LEU A 168 -10.75 -3.54 -13.07
C LEU A 168 -10.25 -2.79 -11.82
N ALA A 169 -9.05 -2.19 -11.86
CA ALA A 169 -8.57 -1.34 -10.76
C ALA A 169 -9.54 -0.17 -10.49
N ARG A 170 -9.94 0.52 -11.56
CA ARG A 170 -10.90 1.64 -11.47
C ARG A 170 -12.24 1.20 -10.86
N ASP A 171 -12.70 0.03 -11.27
CA ASP A 171 -13.98 -0.53 -10.85
C ASP A 171 -13.95 -1.08 -9.43
N ALA A 172 -12.80 -1.60 -8.98
CA ALA A 172 -12.58 -1.93 -7.59
C ALA A 172 -12.77 -0.68 -6.70
N GLY A 173 -12.33 0.50 -7.17
CA GLY A 173 -12.57 1.78 -6.50
C GLY A 173 -14.04 2.20 -6.46
N VAL A 174 -14.83 1.84 -7.47
CA VAL A 174 -16.30 2.04 -7.45
C VAL A 174 -16.99 1.09 -6.47
N LEU A 175 -16.52 -0.16 -6.38
CA LEU A 175 -17.10 -1.19 -5.52
C LEU A 175 -16.72 -1.03 -4.04
N GLN A 176 -15.54 -0.47 -3.75
CA GLN A 176 -15.02 -0.38 -2.39
C GLN A 176 -15.93 0.40 -1.41
N PRO A 177 -16.52 1.56 -1.76
CA PRO A 177 -17.49 2.24 -0.88
C PRO A 177 -18.71 1.38 -0.51
N LEU A 178 -19.10 0.43 -1.37
CA LEU A 178 -20.26 -0.45 -1.17
C LEU A 178 -19.91 -1.68 -0.33
N LEU A 179 -18.73 -2.25 -0.56
CA LEU A 179 -18.27 -3.48 0.08
C LEU A 179 -17.48 -3.23 1.38
N GLY A 180 -17.07 -1.99 1.61
CA GLY A 180 -16.00 -1.70 2.55
C GLY A 180 -14.67 -2.23 2.02
N ARG A 181 -13.76 -2.60 2.94
CA ARG A 181 -12.47 -3.18 2.56
C ARG A 181 -12.66 -4.51 1.84
N ILE A 182 -12.07 -4.67 0.67
CA ILE A 182 -12.04 -5.95 -0.05
C ILE A 182 -10.98 -6.85 0.60
N GLU A 183 -11.38 -8.05 1.05
CA GLU A 183 -10.52 -8.98 1.77
C GLU A 183 -10.13 -10.20 0.93
N ARG A 184 -11.01 -10.62 0.02
CA ARG A 184 -10.77 -11.78 -0.84
C ARG A 184 -11.22 -11.52 -2.26
N VAL A 185 -10.49 -12.11 -3.20
CA VAL A 185 -10.82 -12.08 -4.63
C VAL A 185 -10.74 -13.47 -5.21
N SER A 186 -11.70 -13.81 -6.07
CA SER A 186 -11.72 -15.06 -6.82
C SER A 186 -12.07 -14.74 -8.27
N ALA A 187 -11.18 -15.11 -9.19
CA ALA A 187 -11.32 -14.82 -10.60
C ALA A 187 -11.45 -16.09 -11.42
N MET A 188 -12.33 -16.04 -12.41
CA MET A 188 -12.53 -17.07 -13.42
C MET A 188 -12.51 -16.42 -14.80
N GLY A 189 -11.73 -16.97 -15.72
CA GLY A 189 -11.58 -16.45 -17.08
C GLY A 189 -11.09 -17.51 -18.04
N GLY A 190 -11.12 -17.20 -19.35
CA GLY A 190 -10.67 -18.12 -20.39
C GLY A 190 -9.15 -18.35 -20.37
N ASP A 191 -8.73 -19.55 -20.78
CA ASP A 191 -7.32 -19.93 -21.01
C ASP A 191 -6.34 -19.53 -19.89
N GLN A 192 -6.67 -19.90 -18.63
CA GLN A 192 -5.82 -19.63 -17.45
C GLN A 192 -5.38 -18.16 -17.30
N GLY A 193 -6.19 -17.20 -17.77
CA GLY A 193 -5.90 -15.77 -17.68
C GLY A 193 -5.18 -15.16 -18.90
N ARG A 194 -4.94 -15.93 -19.96
CA ARG A 194 -4.40 -15.40 -21.23
C ARG A 194 -5.45 -14.63 -22.03
N GLN A 195 -6.72 -15.00 -21.90
CA GLN A 195 -7.84 -14.31 -22.54
C GLN A 195 -8.81 -13.81 -21.46
N LEU A 196 -8.77 -12.50 -21.23
CA LEU A 196 -9.65 -11.84 -20.25
C LEU A 196 -10.99 -11.37 -20.87
N THR A 197 -11.39 -11.98 -21.99
CA THR A 197 -12.56 -11.54 -22.78
C THR A 197 -13.89 -11.72 -22.06
N ASN A 198 -13.98 -12.71 -21.16
CA ASN A 198 -15.13 -13.02 -20.30
C ASN A 198 -14.65 -13.24 -18.85
N LEU A 199 -13.85 -12.31 -18.34
CA LEU A 199 -13.35 -12.36 -16.96
C LEU A 199 -14.52 -12.09 -15.99
N THR A 200 -14.72 -13.01 -15.05
CA THR A 200 -15.63 -12.85 -13.91
C THR A 200 -14.81 -12.83 -12.63
N VAL A 201 -14.96 -11.78 -11.84
CA VAL A 201 -14.30 -11.61 -10.54
C VAL A 201 -15.36 -11.56 -9.46
N THR A 202 -15.20 -12.36 -8.42
CA THR A 202 -15.98 -12.29 -7.19
C THR A 202 -15.13 -11.67 -6.10
N PHE A 203 -15.63 -10.62 -5.48
CA PHE A 203 -15.01 -9.96 -4.32
C PHE A 203 -15.78 -10.33 -3.06
N SER A 204 -15.04 -10.50 -1.98
CA SER A 204 -15.61 -10.54 -0.63
C SER A 204 -15.05 -9.36 0.15
N GLY A 205 -15.95 -8.47 0.57
CA GLY A 205 -15.64 -7.31 1.39
C GLY A 205 -15.77 -7.59 2.88
N GLN A 206 -15.53 -6.54 3.66
CA GLN A 206 -15.75 -6.51 5.08
C GLN A 206 -17.23 -6.79 5.40
N ALA A 207 -17.49 -7.39 6.56
CA ALA A 207 -18.84 -7.80 6.98
C ALA A 207 -19.52 -8.83 6.06
N GLY A 208 -18.76 -9.54 5.23
CA GLY A 208 -19.27 -10.65 4.40
C GLY A 208 -20.05 -10.22 3.16
N ARG A 209 -19.98 -8.94 2.79
CA ARG A 209 -20.60 -8.42 1.56
C ARG A 209 -19.90 -9.00 0.34
N ILE A 210 -20.67 -9.37 -0.69
CA ILE A 210 -20.14 -9.94 -1.92
C ILE A 210 -20.44 -9.07 -3.12
N ALA A 211 -19.46 -8.93 -4.01
CA ALA A 211 -19.67 -8.34 -5.33
C ALA A 211 -19.24 -9.31 -6.43
N ARG A 212 -19.91 -9.21 -7.57
CA ARG A 212 -19.50 -9.85 -8.82
C ARG A 212 -19.22 -8.77 -9.85
N TRP A 213 -18.03 -8.79 -10.43
CA TRP A 213 -17.67 -7.98 -11.58
C TRP A 213 -17.51 -8.88 -12.80
N THR A 214 -18.07 -8.45 -13.93
CA THR A 214 -18.01 -9.21 -15.18
C THR A 214 -17.64 -8.27 -16.31
N VAL A 215 -16.77 -8.71 -17.22
CA VAL A 215 -16.51 -8.00 -18.48
C VAL A 215 -17.16 -8.71 -19.67
N HIS A 216 -17.74 -7.92 -20.57
CA HIS A 216 -18.46 -8.31 -21.77
C HIS A 216 -17.96 -7.53 -22.99
N PRO A 217 -18.13 -8.08 -24.22
CA PRO A 217 -17.91 -7.30 -25.44
C PRO A 217 -18.91 -6.15 -25.52
N ALA A 218 -18.44 -4.94 -25.85
CA ALA A 218 -19.30 -3.82 -26.17
C ALA A 218 -19.98 -4.00 -27.54
N SER A 219 -21.30 -3.78 -27.61
CA SER A 219 -22.04 -3.71 -28.87
C SER A 219 -22.16 -2.30 -29.42
N SER A 220 -22.13 -1.28 -28.55
CA SER A 220 -22.34 0.12 -28.91
C SER A 220 -21.64 1.08 -27.92
N GLY A 221 -20.31 0.99 -27.83
CA GLY A 221 -19.52 1.80 -26.90
C GLY A 221 -19.28 1.14 -25.54
N SER A 222 -18.25 1.63 -24.83
CA SER A 222 -17.92 1.14 -23.50
C SER A 222 -18.91 1.70 -22.46
N ARG A 223 -19.51 0.81 -21.66
CA ARG A 223 -20.49 1.15 -20.63
C ARG A 223 -20.38 0.21 -19.45
N ALA A 224 -20.97 0.56 -18.33
CA ALA A 224 -21.19 -0.38 -17.24
C ALA A 224 -22.53 -0.20 -16.56
N ARG A 225 -22.96 -1.26 -15.90
CA ARG A 225 -24.14 -1.28 -15.06
C ARG A 225 -23.74 -1.80 -13.69
N LEU A 226 -23.91 -0.96 -12.68
CA LEU A 226 -23.77 -1.32 -11.28
C LEU A 226 -25.17 -1.57 -10.73
N THR A 227 -25.41 -2.75 -10.17
CA THR A 227 -26.67 -3.10 -9.52
C THR A 227 -26.37 -3.53 -8.09
N VAL A 228 -27.13 -2.98 -7.16
CA VAL A 228 -27.04 -3.24 -5.73
C VAL A 228 -28.35 -3.92 -5.33
N ILE A 229 -28.26 -5.14 -4.80
CA ILE A 229 -29.41 -5.97 -4.44
C ILE A 229 -29.45 -6.09 -2.93
N GLY A 230 -30.58 -5.72 -2.33
CA GLY A 230 -30.86 -5.92 -0.91
C GLY A 230 -32.15 -6.71 -0.68
N THR A 231 -32.45 -6.95 0.60
CA THR A 231 -33.58 -7.80 1.02
C THR A 231 -34.95 -7.28 0.57
N ASN A 232 -35.09 -5.97 0.37
CA ASN A 232 -36.38 -5.31 0.10
C ASN A 232 -36.47 -4.72 -1.30
N GLY A 233 -35.41 -4.82 -2.11
CA GLY A 233 -35.38 -4.27 -3.45
C GLY A 233 -33.98 -4.23 -4.05
N SER A 234 -33.87 -3.58 -5.20
CA SER A 234 -32.60 -3.33 -5.86
C SER A 234 -32.52 -1.88 -6.29
N CYS A 235 -31.32 -1.33 -6.27
CA CYS A 235 -31.00 -0.06 -6.90
C CYS A 235 -29.89 -0.24 -7.92
N GLY A 236 -29.77 0.67 -8.89
CA GLY A 236 -28.75 0.56 -9.92
C GLY A 236 -28.31 1.87 -10.53
N LEU A 237 -27.13 1.82 -11.16
CA LEU A 237 -26.46 2.94 -11.79
C LEU A 237 -25.96 2.52 -13.16
N GLU A 238 -26.41 3.21 -14.20
CA GLU A 238 -25.86 3.11 -15.55
C GLU A 238 -24.70 4.09 -15.69
N MET A 239 -23.55 3.57 -16.09
CA MET A 239 -22.26 4.25 -16.11
C MET A 239 -21.69 4.24 -17.54
N PRO A 240 -22.18 5.08 -18.45
CA PRO A 240 -21.52 5.28 -19.74
C PRO A 240 -20.10 5.84 -19.54
N GLN A 241 -19.28 5.75 -20.59
CA GLN A 241 -17.91 6.30 -20.56
C GLN A 241 -17.89 7.80 -20.25
N GLU A 242 -18.89 8.54 -20.74
CA GLU A 242 -19.09 9.95 -20.41
C GLU A 242 -19.69 10.07 -19.01
N LEU A 243 -18.87 10.52 -18.05
CA LEU A 243 -19.27 10.58 -16.64
C LEU A 243 -20.54 11.42 -16.41
N GLN A 244 -20.73 12.52 -17.15
CA GLN A 244 -21.92 13.38 -17.00
C GLN A 244 -23.25 12.70 -17.29
N ARG A 245 -23.21 11.59 -18.02
CA ARG A 245 -24.39 10.81 -18.42
C ARG A 245 -24.68 9.65 -17.47
N TRP A 246 -23.98 9.56 -16.33
CA TRP A 246 -24.28 8.57 -15.32
C TRP A 246 -25.65 8.83 -14.72
N LYS A 247 -26.49 7.79 -14.66
CA LYS A 247 -27.88 7.91 -14.22
C LYS A 247 -28.33 6.70 -13.40
N SER A 248 -29.22 6.94 -12.45
CA SER A 248 -29.87 5.88 -11.68
C SER A 248 -30.85 5.09 -12.56
N THR A 249 -31.00 3.79 -12.30
CA THR A 249 -31.94 2.92 -13.02
C THR A 249 -33.30 2.80 -12.33
N ASP A 250 -33.49 3.41 -11.16
CA ASP A 250 -34.58 3.04 -10.25
C ASP A 250 -35.86 3.87 -10.43
N GLY A 251 -36.00 4.54 -11.58
CA GLY A 251 -37.28 4.97 -12.12
C GLY A 251 -37.89 6.24 -11.51
N VAL A 252 -37.14 7.04 -10.75
CA VAL A 252 -37.57 8.38 -10.35
C VAL A 252 -36.57 9.39 -10.92
N ASP A 253 -37.00 10.02 -12.01
CA ASP A 253 -36.31 11.06 -12.80
C ASP A 253 -35.21 10.59 -13.76
N ASP A 254 -35.62 10.34 -15.00
CA ASP A 254 -34.83 9.82 -16.14
C ASP A 254 -33.86 10.86 -16.75
N SER A 255 -33.69 12.03 -16.13
CA SER A 255 -33.09 13.21 -16.76
C SER A 255 -32.03 13.96 -15.96
N GLU A 256 -31.55 13.41 -14.84
CA GLU A 256 -30.44 14.03 -14.11
C GLU A 256 -29.15 13.94 -14.94
N HIS A 257 -28.80 15.04 -15.60
CA HIS A 257 -27.51 15.26 -16.23
C HIS A 257 -26.61 16.03 -15.26
N TRP A 258 -25.35 15.62 -15.17
CA TRP A 258 -24.38 16.23 -14.26
C TRP A 258 -23.53 17.30 -14.94
N ASP A 259 -24.10 18.04 -15.90
CA ASP A 259 -23.36 18.95 -16.80
C ASP A 259 -22.50 20.01 -16.08
N HIS A 260 -22.83 20.35 -14.83
CA HIS A 260 -22.10 21.31 -14.01
C HIS A 260 -20.94 20.71 -13.19
N TRP A 261 -20.89 19.39 -13.03
CA TRP A 261 -19.83 18.74 -12.27
C TRP A 261 -18.61 18.55 -13.16
N ASP A 262 -17.41 18.92 -12.72
CA ASP A 262 -16.18 18.68 -13.48
C ASP A 262 -15.24 17.80 -12.62
N PRO A 263 -14.95 16.55 -13.04
CA PRO A 263 -14.10 15.66 -12.26
C PRO A 263 -12.67 16.20 -12.11
N ALA A 264 -12.15 16.87 -13.14
CA ALA A 264 -10.81 17.42 -13.13
C ALA A 264 -10.72 18.61 -12.17
N LEU A 265 -11.69 19.52 -12.21
CA LEU A 265 -11.72 20.64 -11.28
C LEU A 265 -11.91 20.18 -9.84
N THR A 266 -12.78 19.18 -9.60
CA THR A 266 -12.98 18.60 -8.26
C THR A 266 -11.69 18.00 -7.71
N ALA A 267 -10.89 17.32 -8.55
CA ALA A 267 -9.61 16.76 -8.14
C ALA A 267 -8.56 17.85 -7.86
N LEU A 268 -8.55 18.95 -8.61
CA LEU A 268 -7.68 20.10 -8.37
C LEU A 268 -8.03 20.79 -7.05
N THR A 269 -9.32 20.98 -6.74
CA THR A 269 -9.76 21.50 -5.43
C THR A 269 -9.34 20.59 -4.29
N ALA A 270 -9.47 19.27 -4.46
CA ALA A 270 -9.02 18.30 -3.45
C ALA A 270 -7.49 18.37 -3.24
N LEU A 271 -6.72 18.56 -4.31
CA LEU A 271 -5.27 18.76 -4.25
C LEU A 271 -4.90 20.04 -3.51
N GLU A 272 -5.53 21.16 -3.84
CA GLU A 272 -5.32 22.44 -3.17
C GLU A 272 -5.59 22.32 -1.67
N GLN A 273 -6.72 21.74 -1.29
CA GLN A 273 -7.09 21.52 0.10
C GLN A 273 -6.09 20.62 0.83
N ALA A 274 -5.60 19.56 0.21
CA ALA A 274 -4.60 18.67 0.82
C ALA A 274 -3.24 19.37 1.02
N ILE A 275 -2.83 20.23 0.08
CA ILE A 275 -1.62 21.06 0.20
C ILE A 275 -1.77 22.06 1.35
N GLU A 276 -2.92 22.73 1.46
CA GLU A 276 -3.17 23.73 2.51
C GLU A 276 -3.22 23.11 3.92
N THR A 277 -3.76 21.90 4.03
CA THR A 277 -3.98 21.25 5.34
C THR A 277 -2.81 20.38 5.80
N ASP A 278 -1.81 20.14 4.94
CA ASP A 278 -0.76 19.11 5.14
C ASP A 278 -1.37 17.75 5.54
N ALA A 279 -2.60 17.51 5.10
CA ALA A 279 -3.39 16.35 5.43
C ALA A 279 -3.77 15.65 4.13
N ASP A 280 -3.00 14.62 3.81
CA ASP A 280 -3.39 13.68 2.79
C ASP A 280 -4.37 12.68 3.42
N ASP A 281 -5.60 12.70 2.90
CA ASP A 281 -6.59 11.69 3.18
C ASP A 281 -6.02 10.29 2.92
N ALA A 282 -6.69 9.23 3.40
CA ALA A 282 -6.33 7.84 3.08
C ALA A 282 -6.49 7.47 1.58
N SER A 283 -6.58 8.49 0.71
CA SER A 283 -6.91 8.43 -0.70
C SER A 283 -5.89 7.62 -1.50
N TRP A 284 -4.58 7.81 -1.27
CA TRP A 284 -3.53 7.06 -1.95
C TRP A 284 -3.49 5.58 -1.55
N LEU A 285 -3.65 5.28 -0.25
CA LEU A 285 -3.69 3.91 0.24
C LEU A 285 -4.90 3.15 -0.34
N GLU A 286 -6.04 3.82 -0.51
CA GLU A 286 -7.19 3.24 -1.21
C GLU A 286 -6.87 2.90 -2.66
N ALA A 287 -6.25 3.82 -3.42
CA ALA A 287 -5.81 3.54 -4.77
C ALA A 287 -4.76 2.41 -4.84
N THR A 288 -3.91 2.29 -3.83
CA THR A 288 -2.95 1.18 -3.72
C THR A 288 -3.66 -0.16 -3.53
N ARG A 289 -4.74 -0.19 -2.73
CA ARG A 289 -5.56 -1.39 -2.54
C ARG A 289 -6.34 -1.77 -3.80
N GLU A 290 -6.78 -0.80 -4.60
CA GLU A 290 -7.39 -1.04 -5.91
C GLU A 290 -6.41 -1.78 -6.85
N LEU A 291 -5.10 -1.46 -6.79
CA LEU A 291 -4.06 -2.18 -7.52
C LEU A 291 -3.80 -3.58 -6.93
N GLU A 292 -3.82 -3.72 -5.61
CA GLU A 292 -3.64 -5.02 -4.95
C GLU A 292 -4.73 -6.02 -5.35
N VAL A 293 -5.97 -5.54 -5.55
CA VAL A 293 -7.08 -6.33 -6.08
C VAL A 293 -6.73 -6.91 -7.45
N VAL A 294 -6.12 -6.12 -8.34
CA VAL A 294 -5.67 -6.59 -9.66
C VAL A 294 -4.62 -7.68 -9.53
N ASP A 295 -3.59 -7.47 -8.72
CA ASP A 295 -2.55 -8.48 -8.45
C ASP A 295 -3.14 -9.76 -7.84
N GLY A 296 -4.16 -9.61 -6.98
CA GLY A 296 -4.93 -10.70 -6.40
C GLY A 296 -5.69 -11.50 -7.45
N VAL A 297 -6.30 -10.82 -8.41
CA VAL A 297 -7.01 -11.44 -9.55
C VAL A 297 -6.06 -12.21 -10.46
N GLU A 298 -4.91 -11.63 -10.81
CA GLU A 298 -3.90 -12.34 -11.60
C GLU A 298 -3.36 -13.59 -10.88
N ARG A 299 -3.14 -13.49 -9.56
CA ARG A 299 -2.78 -14.65 -8.72
C ARG A 299 -3.89 -15.68 -8.67
N SER A 300 -5.15 -15.25 -8.61
CA SER A 300 -6.32 -16.13 -8.60
C SER A 300 -6.46 -16.89 -9.91
N LEU A 301 -6.30 -16.23 -11.05
CA LEU A 301 -6.36 -16.86 -12.38
C LEU A 301 -5.26 -17.92 -12.54
N ARG A 302 -4.03 -17.62 -12.11
CA ARG A 302 -2.90 -18.56 -12.17
C ARG A 302 -3.09 -19.78 -11.26
N ARG A 303 -3.70 -19.60 -10.08
CA ARG A 303 -3.83 -20.66 -9.07
C ARG A 303 -5.16 -21.41 -9.10
N GLY A 304 -6.18 -20.87 -9.78
CA GLY A 304 -7.53 -21.44 -9.83
C GLY A 304 -8.24 -21.45 -8.46
N ARG A 305 -7.91 -20.52 -7.55
CA ARG A 305 -8.50 -20.44 -6.21
C ARG A 305 -8.62 -19.01 -5.72
N THR A 306 -9.51 -18.79 -4.76
CA THR A 306 -9.64 -17.52 -4.03
C THR A 306 -8.32 -17.12 -3.39
N ILE A 307 -7.98 -15.84 -3.53
CA ILE A 307 -6.79 -15.21 -2.95
C ILE A 307 -7.25 -14.24 -1.86
N GLU A 308 -6.67 -14.37 -0.67
CA GLU A 308 -6.80 -13.38 0.38
C GLU A 308 -5.85 -12.21 0.10
N LEU A 309 -6.37 -10.99 0.19
CA LEU A 309 -5.61 -9.76 0.08
C LEU A 309 -4.98 -9.44 1.44
N LEU A 310 -3.77 -8.87 1.42
CA LEU A 310 -2.98 -8.63 2.61
C LEU A 310 -3.48 -7.35 3.31
N ASP A 311 -3.88 -7.50 4.58
CA ASP A 311 -4.35 -6.36 5.39
C ASP A 311 -3.21 -5.55 6.05
N GLN A 312 -1.96 -5.85 5.71
CA GLN A 312 -0.85 -5.18 6.34
C GLN A 312 -0.64 -3.83 5.68
N ARG A 313 -1.18 -2.76 6.29
CA ARG A 313 -0.44 -1.50 6.27
C ARG A 313 0.98 -1.85 6.71
N PRO A 314 2.03 -1.52 5.96
CA PRO A 314 3.41 -1.73 6.41
C PRO A 314 3.63 -0.85 7.65
N GLN A 315 3.17 -1.32 8.80
CA GLN A 315 3.45 -0.70 10.08
C GLN A 315 4.75 -1.32 10.55
N GLU A 316 5.69 -0.45 10.94
CA GLU A 316 7.00 -0.81 11.48
C GLU A 316 6.92 -1.88 12.57
N GLU A 317 5.79 -2.02 13.25
CA GLU A 317 5.55 -3.03 14.27
C GLU A 317 5.70 -4.48 13.75
N GLY A 318 5.33 -4.75 12.48
CA GLY A 318 5.54 -6.06 11.86
C GLY A 318 7.01 -6.36 11.61
N THR A 319 7.73 -5.38 11.08
CA THR A 319 9.18 -5.43 10.84
C THR A 319 9.95 -5.52 12.15
N PHE A 320 9.51 -4.81 13.19
CA PHE A 320 10.11 -4.83 14.52
C PHE A 320 9.99 -6.21 15.18
N LYS A 321 8.83 -6.86 15.06
CA LYS A 321 8.64 -8.25 15.53
C LYS A 321 9.52 -9.24 14.76
N GLY A 322 9.63 -9.07 13.44
CA GLY A 322 10.51 -9.88 12.59
C GLY A 322 12.00 -9.72 12.96
N VAL A 323 12.48 -8.48 13.11
CA VAL A 323 13.86 -8.18 13.50
C VAL A 323 14.16 -8.67 14.92
N MET A 324 13.23 -8.55 15.87
CA MET A 324 13.40 -9.13 17.20
C MET A 324 13.45 -10.67 17.18
N ALA A 325 12.64 -11.32 16.33
CA ALA A 325 12.65 -12.78 16.21
C ALA A 325 13.96 -13.29 15.57
N VAL A 326 14.41 -12.66 14.48
CA VAL A 326 15.68 -13.00 13.82
C VAL A 326 16.86 -12.66 14.71
N GLY A 327 16.87 -11.51 15.37
CA GLY A 327 17.90 -11.11 16.32
C GLY A 327 18.00 -12.05 17.52
N GLY A 328 16.86 -12.46 18.08
CA GLY A 328 16.81 -13.45 19.17
C GLY A 328 17.31 -14.83 18.75
N CYS A 329 16.90 -15.32 17.58
CA CYS A 329 17.36 -16.60 17.04
C CYS A 329 18.87 -16.56 16.72
N GLY A 330 19.34 -15.47 16.13
CA GLY A 330 20.76 -15.24 15.84
C GLY A 330 21.62 -15.23 17.10
N LEU A 331 21.15 -14.58 18.18
CA LEU A 331 21.82 -14.59 19.47
C LEU A 331 21.90 -16.02 20.05
N LEU A 332 20.82 -16.80 20.00
CA LEU A 332 20.82 -18.18 20.47
C LEU A 332 21.81 -19.06 19.70
N LEU A 333 21.81 -18.97 18.36
CA LEU A 333 22.77 -19.69 17.52
C LEU A 333 24.21 -19.27 17.81
N LEU A 334 24.46 -17.98 18.03
CA LEU A 334 25.78 -17.46 18.42
C LEU A 334 26.22 -18.03 19.76
N THR A 335 25.34 -18.06 20.76
CA THR A 335 25.68 -18.64 22.08
C THR A 335 25.95 -20.14 22.00
N LEU A 336 25.17 -20.89 21.22
CA LEU A 336 25.40 -22.31 20.98
C LEU A 336 26.74 -22.56 20.28
N MET A 337 27.07 -21.74 19.28
CA MET A 337 28.36 -21.81 18.57
C MET A 337 29.53 -21.54 19.52
N ILE A 338 29.43 -20.53 20.39
CA ILE A 338 30.45 -20.23 21.41
C ILE A 338 30.64 -21.43 22.36
N LEU A 339 29.55 -22.07 22.79
CA LEU A 339 29.62 -23.27 23.63
C LEU A 339 30.28 -24.46 22.91
N ILE A 340 29.97 -24.68 21.64
CA ILE A 340 30.60 -25.73 20.82
C ILE A 340 32.10 -25.47 20.67
N ILE A 341 32.49 -24.23 20.35
CA ILE A 341 33.91 -23.85 20.23
C ILE A 341 34.62 -24.03 21.57
N GLY A 342 34.01 -23.60 22.68
CA GLY A 342 34.55 -23.79 24.02
C GLY A 342 34.77 -25.28 24.34
N SER A 343 33.78 -26.12 24.05
CA SER A 343 33.86 -27.58 24.23
C SER A 343 34.94 -28.23 23.37
N VAL A 344 35.07 -27.83 22.10
CA VAL A 344 36.13 -28.32 21.20
C VAL A 344 37.50 -27.89 21.69
N VAL A 345 37.66 -26.63 22.11
CA VAL A 345 38.95 -26.13 22.65
C VAL A 345 39.33 -26.88 23.92
N GLU A 346 38.39 -27.13 24.83
CA GLU A 346 38.64 -27.91 26.05
C GLU A 346 38.93 -29.39 25.74
N GLY A 347 38.18 -30.00 24.81
CA GLY A 347 38.42 -31.38 24.35
C GLY A 347 39.73 -31.56 23.59
N LEU A 348 40.21 -30.51 22.93
CA LEU A 348 41.52 -30.47 22.25
C LEU A 348 42.66 -30.03 23.17
N GLN A 349 42.42 -29.73 24.46
CA GLN A 349 43.51 -29.63 25.44
C GLN A 349 44.11 -31.02 25.67
N LEU A 350 44.99 -31.32 24.72
CA LEU A 350 46.04 -32.31 24.61
C LEU A 350 46.41 -32.97 25.93
N PRO A 351 46.65 -34.30 25.92
CA PRO A 351 47.03 -35.06 27.10
C PRO A 351 48.20 -34.35 27.77
N ARG A 352 47.93 -33.68 28.90
CA ARG A 352 48.97 -33.08 29.73
C ARG A 352 49.91 -34.22 30.05
N ARG A 353 51.09 -34.21 29.40
CA ARG A 353 52.16 -35.16 29.68
C ARG A 353 52.37 -35.11 31.19
N ARG A 354 51.86 -36.13 31.88
CA ARG A 354 52.25 -36.41 33.25
C ARG A 354 53.77 -36.47 33.21
N PRO A 355 54.51 -35.60 33.92
CA PRO A 355 55.93 -35.84 34.11
C PRO A 355 56.02 -37.23 34.74
N VAL A 356 56.66 -38.16 34.04
CA VAL A 356 56.97 -39.48 34.57
C VAL A 356 57.83 -39.23 35.80
N PRO A 357 57.40 -39.61 37.01
CA PRO A 357 58.25 -39.46 38.18
C PRO A 357 59.45 -40.37 37.95
N GLU A 358 60.61 -39.72 37.79
CA GLU A 358 61.90 -40.37 37.65
C GLU A 358 62.10 -41.23 38.90
N VAL A 359 62.08 -42.55 38.71
CA VAL A 359 62.22 -43.52 39.78
C VAL A 359 63.60 -43.32 40.41
N ALA A 360 63.56 -42.95 41.68
CA ALA A 360 64.72 -42.85 42.55
C ALA A 360 65.51 -44.17 42.56
N GLU A 361 66.77 -44.10 42.14
CA GLU A 361 67.81 -44.98 42.66
C GLU A 361 68.58 -44.20 43.74
N ASN A 362 68.56 -44.78 44.95
CA ASN A 362 69.30 -44.43 46.16
C ASN A 362 68.70 -43.34 47.06
N ALA A 363 68.69 -43.44 48.39
CA ALA A 363 68.72 -44.52 49.36
C ALA A 363 68.63 -43.79 50.72
N VAL A 364 67.73 -44.27 51.59
CA VAL A 364 67.89 -44.34 53.06
C VAL A 364 68.17 -43.01 53.80
N GLU A 365 67.12 -42.37 54.34
CA GLU A 365 66.90 -42.25 55.81
C GLU A 365 65.65 -41.43 56.19
N ALA A 366 64.81 -42.07 57.01
CA ALA A 366 63.98 -41.52 58.10
C ALA A 366 63.10 -40.26 57.92
N SER A 367 61.80 -40.56 57.86
CA SER A 367 60.77 -40.08 58.81
C SER A 367 59.94 -38.82 58.50
N TYR A 368 58.65 -38.98 58.85
CA TYR A 368 57.57 -38.00 59.01
C TYR A 368 56.91 -37.41 57.75
N THR A 369 55.84 -38.11 57.34
CA THR A 369 54.49 -37.56 57.06
C THR A 369 54.40 -36.12 56.55
N GLU A 370 54.38 -35.96 55.23
CA GLU A 370 53.67 -34.85 54.60
C GLU A 370 52.72 -35.42 53.54
N THR A 371 51.43 -35.35 53.86
CA THR A 371 50.34 -35.53 52.92
C THR A 371 50.53 -34.50 51.79
N PRO A 372 50.68 -34.90 50.51
CA PRO A 372 50.86 -33.93 49.45
C PRO A 372 49.63 -33.03 49.40
N ALA A 373 49.84 -31.75 49.70
CA ALA A 373 48.83 -30.72 49.59
C ALA A 373 48.27 -30.76 48.16
N ALA A 374 46.98 -31.06 48.05
CA ALA A 374 46.27 -31.04 46.77
C ALA A 374 46.52 -29.68 46.11
N GLU A 375 47.19 -29.69 44.96
CA GLU A 375 47.42 -28.45 44.21
C GLU A 375 46.07 -27.75 44.03
N PRO A 376 45.99 -26.44 44.34
CA PRO A 376 44.75 -25.70 44.23
C PRO A 376 44.31 -25.70 42.77
N GLY A 377 43.40 -26.62 42.45
CA GLY A 377 42.74 -26.66 41.16
C GLY A 377 42.16 -25.29 40.88
N TYR A 378 42.29 -24.82 39.62
CA TYR A 378 41.75 -23.55 39.18
C TYR A 378 40.33 -23.37 39.72
N PRO A 379 40.05 -22.23 40.36
CA PRO A 379 38.81 -22.07 41.10
C PRO A 379 37.63 -22.14 40.12
N LEU A 380 36.57 -22.83 40.57
CA LEU A 380 35.44 -23.29 39.75
C LEU A 380 34.75 -22.17 38.94
N TRP A 381 34.85 -20.91 39.41
CA TRP A 381 34.33 -19.72 38.74
C TRP A 381 35.07 -19.39 37.43
N VAL A 382 36.35 -19.70 37.31
CA VAL A 382 37.11 -19.52 36.06
C VAL A 382 36.70 -20.56 35.02
N ARG A 383 36.32 -21.77 35.45
CA ARG A 383 35.81 -22.82 34.54
C ARG A 383 34.40 -22.54 34.01
N LEU A 384 33.58 -21.81 34.76
CA LEU A 384 32.20 -21.47 34.40
C LEU A 384 32.07 -20.17 33.60
N TRP A 385 33.18 -19.54 33.22
CA TRP A 385 33.17 -18.28 32.47
C TRP A 385 32.30 -18.26 31.20
N PRO A 386 32.14 -19.36 30.42
CA PRO A 386 31.30 -19.35 29.23
C PRO A 386 29.79 -19.31 29.55
N VAL A 387 29.41 -19.64 30.79
CA VAL A 387 28.00 -19.70 31.22
C VAL A 387 27.50 -18.35 31.74
N TYR A 388 28.42 -17.46 32.16
CA TYR A 388 28.05 -16.14 32.69
C TYR A 388 27.26 -15.24 31.72
N PRO A 389 27.60 -15.14 30.43
CA PRO A 389 26.81 -14.35 29.48
C PRO A 389 25.38 -14.87 29.33
N PHE A 390 25.21 -16.20 29.36
CA PHE A 390 23.89 -16.84 29.27
C PHE A 390 23.06 -16.62 30.53
N ALA A 391 23.66 -16.77 31.71
CA ALA A 391 22.99 -16.47 32.98
C ALA A 391 22.59 -14.99 33.09
N LEU A 392 23.45 -14.06 32.64
CA LEU A 392 23.16 -12.63 32.60
C LEU A 392 22.02 -12.32 31.63
N PHE A 393 21.99 -12.95 30.45
CA PHE A 393 20.91 -12.81 29.50
C PHE A 393 19.56 -13.30 30.05
N LEU A 394 19.53 -14.48 30.67
CA LEU A 394 18.33 -15.01 31.32
C LEU A 394 17.84 -14.10 32.45
N LEU A 395 18.77 -13.54 33.23
CA LEU A 395 18.45 -12.56 34.27
C LEU A 395 17.78 -11.31 33.69
N LEU A 396 18.30 -10.76 32.58
CA LEU A 396 17.71 -9.60 31.91
C LEU A 396 16.33 -9.90 31.31
N GLN A 397 16.12 -11.09 30.76
CA GLN A 397 14.79 -11.53 30.29
C GLN A 397 13.80 -11.66 31.44
N LEU A 398 14.23 -12.23 32.57
CA LEU A 398 13.42 -12.32 33.78
C LEU A 398 13.05 -10.92 34.31
N LEU A 399 14.00 -10.00 34.33
CA LEU A 399 13.77 -8.60 34.70
C LEU A 399 12.75 -7.92 33.78
N ARG A 400 12.80 -8.16 32.47
CA ARG A 400 11.80 -7.64 31.53
C ARG A 400 10.41 -8.20 31.77
N LEU A 401 10.30 -9.46 32.21
CA LEU A 401 9.03 -10.10 32.55
C LEU A 401 8.43 -9.51 33.84
N VAL A 402 9.27 -9.24 34.83
CA VAL A 402 8.86 -8.70 36.14
C VAL A 402 8.57 -7.19 36.07
N TYR A 403 9.29 -6.46 35.21
CA TYR A 403 9.08 -5.05 34.96
C TYR A 403 8.61 -4.84 33.51
N PRO A 404 7.36 -5.19 33.17
CA PRO A 404 6.78 -4.79 31.90
C PRO A 404 6.87 -3.27 31.84
N ALA A 405 7.52 -2.74 30.80
CA ALA A 405 7.77 -1.31 30.65
C ALA A 405 6.46 -0.55 30.83
N ALA A 406 6.31 0.16 31.96
CA ALA A 406 5.12 0.92 32.35
C ALA A 406 4.95 2.20 31.52
N GLY A 407 5.43 2.21 30.28
CA GLY A 407 5.40 3.32 29.33
C GLY A 407 4.34 3.11 28.25
N GLY A 408 3.13 2.71 28.63
CA GLY A 408 1.96 2.96 27.79
C GLY A 408 1.71 4.46 27.83
N LEU A 409 2.18 5.20 26.82
CA LEU A 409 1.78 6.59 26.62
C LEU A 409 0.25 6.65 26.68
N PRO A 410 -0.35 7.55 27.46
CA PRO A 410 -1.80 7.63 27.59
C PRO A 410 -2.36 7.87 26.19
N GLN A 411 -3.15 6.91 25.70
CA GLN A 411 -3.95 7.09 24.49
C GLN A 411 -4.77 8.37 24.67
N GLY A 412 -4.37 9.40 23.93
CA GLY A 412 -5.06 10.68 23.88
C GLY A 412 -6.52 10.42 23.56
N ARG A 413 -7.35 10.62 24.58
CA ARG A 413 -8.81 10.64 24.51
C ARG A 413 -9.20 11.74 23.53
N ARG A 414 -9.39 11.40 22.25
CA ARG A 414 -9.93 12.32 21.25
C ARG A 414 -11.28 12.83 21.77
N GLY A 415 -11.35 14.15 21.87
CA GLY A 415 -12.46 14.87 22.46
C GLY A 415 -13.78 14.58 21.75
N ALA A 416 -14.81 14.43 22.56
CA ALA A 416 -16.18 14.63 22.15
C ALA A 416 -16.33 16.06 21.62
N SER A 417 -16.70 16.20 20.35
CA SER A 417 -17.16 17.45 19.80
C SER A 417 -18.45 17.88 20.51
N ARG A 418 -18.41 19.10 21.04
CA ARG A 418 -19.55 19.83 21.58
C ARG A 418 -20.64 19.99 20.51
N GLN A 419 -21.85 19.54 20.85
CA GLN A 419 -23.07 20.20 20.39
C GLN A 419 -23.15 21.59 21.05
N GLY A 420 -23.32 22.63 20.23
CA GLY A 420 -24.04 23.86 20.57
C GLY A 420 -24.86 24.19 19.32
N SER A 421 -26.20 24.23 19.33
CA SER A 421 -27.09 25.18 20.02
C SER A 421 -26.79 26.62 19.62
N GLY A 422 -27.47 27.06 18.57
CA GLY A 422 -27.45 28.41 17.99
C GLY A 422 -28.28 28.41 16.73
#